data_AF-A0A6A5RIJ7-F1
#
_entry.id   AF-A0A6A5RIJ7-F1
#
_cell.length_a   1.000
_cell.length_b   1.000
_cell.length_c   1.000
_cell.angle_alpha   90.00
_cell.angle_beta   90.00
_cell.angle_gamma   90.00
#
_symmetry.space_group_name_H-M   'P 1'
#
loop_
_entity.id
_entity.type
_entity.pdbx_description
1 polymer ?
#
loop_
_entity_poly.entity_id
_entity_poly.type
_entity_poly.pdbx_seq_one_letter_code
_entity_poly.pdbx_strand_id
1 'polypeptide(L)'
;AIDQLKKGAEVMMLSAELMRDRITGLERANEAASARKQRKKKRIQQCGVLTKGAGEDILAQREANQQIACEERQGGEQSGVSRQALARCKRCRETGHNSRTCKKDTLDT
;
A
#
# COMPACT_ATOMS: atom_id res chain seq x y z
N ALA A 1 -17.84 13.70 65.10
CA ALA A 1 -18.64 12.68 64.37
C ALA A 1 -18.89 13.07 62.92
N ILE A 2 -19.47 14.26 62.66
CA ILE A 2 -19.81 14.73 61.30
C ILE A 2 -18.58 14.82 60.36
N ASP A 3 -17.44 15.30 60.84
CA ASP A 3 -16.25 15.45 59.97
C ASP A 3 -15.61 14.12 59.56
N GLN A 4 -15.74 13.08 60.38
CA GLN A 4 -15.32 11.72 60.02
C GLN A 4 -16.23 11.14 58.93
N LEU A 5 -17.53 11.43 59.00
CA LEU A 5 -18.49 11.03 57.96
C LEU A 5 -18.24 11.74 56.64
N LYS A 6 -17.91 13.04 56.66
CA LYS A 6 -17.54 13.80 55.45
C LYS A 6 -16.33 13.19 54.75
N LYS A 7 -15.26 12.90 55.50
CA LYS A 7 -14.05 12.25 54.96
C LYS A 7 -14.34 10.86 54.40
N GLY A 8 -15.16 10.07 55.10
CA GLY A 8 -15.60 8.77 54.61
C GLY A 8 -16.35 8.88 53.28
N ALA A 9 -17.27 9.84 53.17
CA ALA A 9 -18.02 10.09 51.94
C ALA A 9 -17.09 10.52 50.79
N GLU A 10 -16.13 11.41 51.04
CA GLU A 10 -15.14 11.84 50.03
C GLU A 10 -14.33 10.65 49.48
N VAL A 11 -13.83 9.79 50.37
CA VAL A 11 -13.06 8.59 49.97
C VAL A 11 -13.94 7.62 49.16
N MET A 12 -15.20 7.44 49.56
CA MET A 12 -16.14 6.59 48.82
C MET A 12 -16.45 7.14 47.42
N MET A 13 -16.63 8.46 47.27
CA MET A 13 -16.86 9.09 45.97
C MET A 13 -15.66 8.90 45.04
N LEU A 14 -14.45 9.18 45.53
CA LEU A 14 -13.23 8.99 44.75
C LEU A 14 -13.05 7.52 44.35
N SER A 15 -13.29 6.59 45.27
CA SER A 15 -13.22 5.16 44.98
C SER A 15 -14.25 4.74 43.93
N ALA A 16 -15.47 5.28 44.00
CA ALA A 16 -16.52 5.02 43.02
C ALA A 16 -16.17 5.56 41.63
N GLU A 17 -15.48 6.69 41.55
CA GLU A 17 -14.96 7.23 40.28
C GLU A 17 -13.88 6.34 39.67
N LEU A 18 -12.88 5.95 40.46
CA LEU A 18 -11.83 5.03 40.00
C LEU A 18 -12.39 3.68 39.55
N MET A 19 -13.41 3.17 40.24
CA MET A 19 -14.10 1.95 39.84
C MET A 19 -14.84 2.12 38.51
N ARG A 20 -15.54 3.24 38.30
CA ARG A 20 -16.20 3.55 37.02
C ARG A 20 -15.19 3.59 35.89
N ASP A 21 -14.08 4.28 36.06
CA ASP A 21 -13.03 4.35 35.02
C ASP A 21 -12.48 2.97 34.68
N ARG A 22 -12.21 2.14 35.69
CA ARG A 22 -11.76 0.77 35.49
C ARG A 22 -12.79 -0.08 34.75
N ILE A 23 -14.08 0.04 35.09
CA ILE A 23 -15.17 -0.66 34.40
C ILE A 23 -15.21 -0.25 32.93
N THR A 24 -15.19 1.05 32.62
CA THR A 24 -15.20 1.50 31.21
C THR A 24 -13.98 1.03 30.43
N GLY A 25 -12.80 0.92 31.08
CA GLY A 25 -11.59 0.39 30.48
C GLY A 25 -11.71 -1.10 30.16
N LEU A 26 -12.25 -1.88 31.10
CA LEU A 26 -12.50 -3.31 30.93
C LEU A 26 -13.55 -3.58 29.85
N GLU A 27 -14.63 -2.81 29.81
CA GLU A 27 -15.67 -2.92 28.78
C GLU A 27 -15.10 -2.67 27.38
N ARG A 28 -14.34 -1.59 27.20
CA ARG A 28 -13.65 -1.29 25.93
C ARG A 28 -12.68 -2.39 25.51
N ALA A 29 -11.89 -2.92 26.45
CA ALA A 29 -10.98 -4.03 26.17
C ALA A 29 -11.72 -5.31 25.76
N ASN A 30 -12.84 -5.61 26.44
CA ASN A 30 -13.66 -6.78 26.15
C ASN A 30 -14.38 -6.65 24.80
N GLU A 31 -14.87 -5.46 24.46
CA GLU A 31 -15.45 -5.15 23.15
C GLU A 31 -14.40 -5.34 22.04
N ALA A 32 -13.21 -4.79 22.20
CA ALA A 32 -12.11 -4.96 21.25
C ALA A 32 -11.71 -6.44 21.07
N ALA A 33 -11.61 -7.19 22.17
CA ALA A 33 -11.31 -8.62 22.13
C ALA A 33 -12.42 -9.42 21.44
N SER A 34 -13.68 -9.10 21.73
CA SER A 34 -14.86 -9.72 21.12
C SER A 34 -14.93 -9.43 19.63
N ALA A 35 -14.74 -8.17 19.22
CA ALA A 35 -14.68 -7.77 17.82
C ALA A 35 -13.55 -8.50 17.08
N ARG A 36 -12.37 -8.63 17.68
CA ARG A 36 -11.25 -9.40 17.12
C ARG A 36 -11.64 -10.88 16.94
N LYS A 37 -12.25 -11.50 17.95
CA LYS A 37 -12.70 -12.89 17.89
C LYS A 37 -13.74 -13.10 16.79
N GLN A 38 -14.71 -12.19 16.68
CA GLN A 38 -15.73 -12.21 15.62
C GLN A 38 -15.10 -12.07 14.24
N ARG A 39 -14.19 -11.11 14.02
CA ARG A 39 -13.46 -10.96 12.75
C ARG A 39 -12.69 -12.23 12.39
N LYS A 40 -11.97 -12.84 13.35
CA LYS A 40 -11.26 -14.10 13.13
C LYS A 40 -12.23 -15.23 12.77
N LYS A 41 -13.35 -15.37 13.49
CA LYS A 41 -14.39 -16.36 13.21
C LYS A 41 -14.96 -16.17 11.80
N LYS A 42 -15.32 -14.93 11.44
CA LYS A 42 -15.83 -14.59 10.10
C LYS A 42 -14.81 -14.90 9.02
N ARG A 43 -13.53 -14.59 9.25
CA ARG A 43 -12.44 -14.97 8.33
C ARG A 43 -12.36 -16.49 8.16
N ILE A 44 -12.41 -17.27 9.25
CA ILE A 44 -12.38 -18.73 9.16
C ILE A 44 -13.62 -19.27 8.44
N GLN A 45 -14.81 -18.74 8.72
CA GLN A 45 -16.05 -19.15 8.05
C GLN A 45 -16.05 -18.81 6.56
N GLN A 46 -15.65 -17.59 6.19
CA GLN A 46 -15.56 -17.14 4.79
C GLN A 46 -14.44 -17.85 4.02
N CYS A 47 -13.34 -18.20 4.70
CA CYS A 47 -12.26 -18.98 4.11
C CYS A 47 -12.49 -20.49 4.17
N GLY A 48 -13.66 -20.97 4.64
CA GLY A 48 -13.99 -22.40 4.74
C GLY A 48 -12.87 -23.26 5.36
N VAL A 49 -12.91 -24.57 5.12
CA VAL A 49 -11.68 -25.38 5.24
C VAL A 49 -10.78 -24.96 4.08
N LEU A 50 -9.81 -24.08 4.34
CA LEU A 50 -8.65 -23.90 3.46
C LEU A 50 -7.91 -25.24 3.44
N THR A 51 -8.33 -26.13 2.53
CA THR A 51 -7.56 -27.31 2.19
C THR A 51 -6.19 -26.83 1.70
N LYS A 52 -5.15 -27.63 1.90
CA LYS A 52 -3.79 -27.29 1.44
C LYS A 52 -3.80 -26.84 -0.04
N GLY A 53 -4.59 -27.52 -0.86
CA GLY A 53 -4.82 -27.17 -2.27
C GLY A 53 -5.43 -25.77 -2.48
N ALA A 54 -6.51 -25.41 -1.78
CA ALA A 54 -7.10 -24.08 -1.91
C ALA A 54 -6.13 -22.96 -1.47
N GLY A 55 -5.23 -23.25 -0.53
CA GLY A 55 -4.14 -22.35 -0.16
C GLY A 55 -3.09 -22.22 -1.26
N GLU A 56 -2.70 -23.35 -1.86
CA GLU A 56 -1.76 -23.42 -2.99
C GLU A 56 -2.31 -22.67 -4.22
N ASP A 57 -3.61 -22.81 -4.53
CA ASP A 57 -4.27 -22.11 -5.64
C ASP A 57 -4.23 -20.58 -5.47
N ILE A 58 -4.44 -20.09 -4.25
CA ILE A 58 -4.34 -18.65 -3.94
C ILE A 58 -2.91 -18.15 -4.10
N LEU A 59 -1.91 -18.95 -3.72
CA LEU A 59 -0.50 -18.60 -3.90
C LEU A 59 -0.12 -18.59 -5.38
N ALA A 60 -0.50 -19.63 -6.13
CA ALA A 60 -0.30 -19.73 -7.57
C ALA A 60 -0.93 -18.54 -8.32
N GLN A 61 -2.17 -18.17 -7.97
CA GLN A 61 -2.83 -17.01 -8.57
C GLN A 61 -2.11 -15.69 -8.26
N ARG A 62 -1.57 -15.53 -7.04
CA ARG A 62 -0.81 -14.34 -6.66
C ARG A 62 0.51 -14.23 -7.41
N GLU A 63 1.21 -15.36 -7.60
CA GLU A 63 2.45 -15.41 -8.38
C GLU A 63 2.18 -15.08 -9.85
N ALA A 64 1.16 -15.69 -10.45
CA ALA A 64 0.73 -15.39 -11.81
C ALA A 64 0.39 -13.90 -12.00
N ASN A 65 -0.37 -13.30 -11.07
CA ASN A 65 -0.71 -11.88 -11.14
C ASN A 65 0.51 -10.97 -11.01
N GLN A 66 1.50 -11.35 -10.17
CA GLN A 66 2.75 -10.60 -10.05
C GLN A 66 3.57 -10.69 -11.34
N GLN A 67 3.64 -11.87 -11.95
CA GLN A 67 4.31 -12.06 -13.23
C GLN A 67 3.66 -11.21 -14.33
N ILE A 68 2.34 -11.25 -14.46
CA ILE A 68 1.59 -10.42 -15.42
C ILE A 68 1.90 -8.94 -15.20
N ALA A 69 1.84 -8.46 -13.95
CA ALA A 69 2.14 -7.07 -13.62
C ALA A 69 3.60 -6.68 -13.94
N CYS A 70 4.54 -7.60 -13.81
CA CYS A 70 5.93 -7.39 -14.21
C CYS A 70 6.09 -7.35 -15.73
N GLU A 71 5.44 -8.26 -16.45
CA GLU A 71 5.46 -8.33 -17.92
C GLU A 71 4.79 -7.11 -18.55
N GLU A 72 3.65 -6.64 -18.02
CA GLU A 72 2.98 -5.41 -18.49
C GLU A 72 3.89 -4.18 -18.33
N ARG A 73 4.63 -4.10 -17.23
CA ARG A 73 5.59 -3.00 -17.00
C ARG A 73 6.79 -3.06 -17.94
N GLN A 74 7.28 -4.26 -18.26
CA GLN A 74 8.43 -4.45 -19.16
C GLN A 74 8.04 -4.35 -20.64
N GLY A 75 6.83 -4.79 -21.01
CA GLY A 75 6.29 -4.70 -22.38
C GLY A 75 5.96 -3.28 -22.81
N GLY A 76 5.71 -2.36 -21.87
CA GLY A 76 5.52 -0.94 -22.15
C GLY A 76 6.76 -0.27 -22.77
N GLU A 77 7.97 -0.71 -22.39
CA GLU A 77 9.23 -0.09 -22.85
C GLU A 77 9.65 -0.48 -24.27
N GLN A 78 9.17 -1.61 -24.81
CA GLN A 78 9.47 -2.01 -26.19
C GLN A 78 8.65 -1.23 -27.24
N SER A 79 7.52 -0.66 -26.86
CA SER A 79 6.72 0.21 -27.74
C SER A 79 7.29 1.64 -27.87
N GLY A 80 8.31 1.98 -27.08
CA GLY A 80 9.04 3.24 -27.13
C GLY A 80 10.00 3.40 -28.30
N VAL A 81 10.11 2.42 -29.21
CA VAL A 81 10.83 2.57 -30.50
C VAL A 81 9.98 3.37 -31.51
N SER A 82 9.30 4.39 -31.02
CA SER A 82 8.73 5.46 -31.82
C SER A 82 9.76 6.59 -31.86
N ARG A 83 10.33 6.81 -33.05
CA ARG A 83 11.45 7.71 -33.36
C ARG A 83 12.83 7.20 -32.92
N GLN A 84 13.36 6.27 -33.73
CA GLN A 84 14.57 6.61 -34.47
C GLN A 84 14.34 7.97 -35.14
N ALA A 85 14.55 9.06 -34.41
CA ALA A 85 14.65 10.38 -34.99
C ALA A 85 15.91 10.31 -35.85
N LEU A 86 15.74 9.98 -37.14
CA LEU A 86 16.82 9.87 -38.11
C LEU A 86 17.79 11.01 -37.84
N ALA A 87 19.03 10.67 -37.44
CA ALA A 87 19.98 11.67 -37.00
C ALA A 87 20.16 12.70 -38.12
N ARG A 88 19.70 13.93 -37.86
CA ARG A 88 19.81 15.05 -38.80
C ARG A 88 21.12 15.78 -38.55
N CYS A 89 21.77 16.20 -39.63
CA CYS A 89 22.92 17.09 -39.55
C CYS A 89 22.52 18.36 -38.78
N LYS A 90 23.24 18.69 -37.70
CA LYS A 90 22.94 19.91 -36.91
C LYS A 90 23.09 21.21 -37.73
N ARG A 91 23.84 21.16 -38.85
CA ARG A 91 24.16 22.32 -39.68
C ARG A 91 23.11 22.56 -40.77
N CYS A 92 22.76 21.54 -41.57
CA CYS A 92 21.78 21.68 -42.67
C CYS A 92 20.41 21.00 -42.42
N ARG A 93 20.24 20.32 -41.28
CA ARG A 93 19.02 19.57 -40.88
C ARG A 93 18.60 18.42 -41.80
N GLU A 94 19.42 18.06 -42.78
CA GLU A 94 19.20 16.89 -43.64
C GLU A 94 19.67 15.60 -42.95
N THR A 95 19.04 14.47 -43.30
CA THR A 95 19.42 13.13 -42.81
C THR A 95 20.51 12.53 -43.71
N GLY A 96 21.32 11.60 -43.18
CA GLY A 96 22.29 10.83 -43.98
C GLY A 96 23.75 11.33 -43.92
N HIS A 97 24.01 12.46 -43.25
CA HIS A 97 25.37 12.92 -42.96
C HIS A 97 25.42 13.69 -41.64
N ASN A 98 26.62 13.89 -41.08
CA ASN A 98 26.81 14.67 -39.86
C ASN A 98 27.41 16.05 -40.17
N SER A 99 27.50 16.92 -39.17
CA SER A 99 28.00 18.29 -39.33
C SER A 99 29.45 18.38 -39.79
N ARG A 100 30.26 17.32 -39.64
CA ARG A 100 31.68 17.31 -40.06
C ARG A 100 31.84 17.07 -41.55
N THR A 101 30.86 16.42 -42.19
CA THR A 101 30.88 16.07 -43.61
C THR A 101 29.85 16.86 -44.43
N CYS A 102 29.31 17.95 -43.87
CA CYS A 102 28.32 18.77 -44.53
C CYS A 102 28.99 19.63 -45.63
N LYS A 103 28.48 19.54 -46.86
CA LYS A 103 29.01 20.27 -48.02
C LYS A 103 28.36 21.64 -48.25
N LYS A 104 27.42 22.08 -47.39
CA LYS A 104 26.76 23.38 -47.58
C LYS A 104 27.67 24.58 -47.31
N ASP A 105 28.81 24.38 -46.64
CA ASP A 105 29.75 25.48 -46.33
C ASP A 105 30.77 25.74 -47.47
N THR A 106 30.78 24.97 -48.55
CA THR A 106 31.72 25.17 -49.67
C THR A 106 31.17 26.07 -50.79
N LEU A 107 29.97 26.65 -50.63
CA LEU A 107 29.28 27.44 -51.66
C LEU A 107 28.98 28.89 -51.26
N ASP A 108 29.61 29.40 -50.20
CA ASP A 108 29.61 30.84 -49.87
C ASP A 108 31.06 31.39 -49.90
N THR A 109 31.67 31.33 -51.08
CA THR A 109 32.75 32.21 -51.51
C THR A 109 32.49 32.62 -52.95
#